data_AF-A0A0D6LTV0-F1
#
_entry.id   AF-A0A0D6LTV0-F1
#
_cell.length_a   1.000
_cell.length_b   1.000
_cell.length_c   1.000
_cell.angle_alpha   90.00
_cell.angle_beta   90.00
_cell.angle_gamma   90.00
#
_symmetry.space_group_name_H-M   'P 1'
#
loop_
_entity.id
_entity.type
_entity.pdbx_description
1 polymer ?
#
loop_
_entity_poly.entity_id
_entity_poly.type
_entity_poly.pdbx_seq_one_letter_code
_entity_poly.pdbx_strand_id
1 'polypeptide(L)'
;MCLRVASIAILVVALFLPGQSERIHTIAKAIPRPFLDKVSEDAKTEFWNVAKDKTLTVKQVREKQVEWAKKYGVKDQLENFYKEFEAHSKVVDKEVLRFLASLPRLYLAYMNIADDSRTLNDILTRRKELVGKNTKEYTVILHTLKEYMKM
;
A
#
# COMPACT_ATOMS: atom_id res chain seq x y z
N MET A 1 -49.40 30.76 0.45
CA MET A 1 -48.09 31.42 0.35
C MET A 1 -47.04 30.36 0.08
N CYS A 2 -46.35 30.49 -1.05
CA CYS A 2 -45.31 29.58 -1.51
C CYS A 2 -44.05 29.70 -0.65
N LEU A 3 -43.51 28.57 -0.22
CA LEU A 3 -42.08 28.41 -0.01
C LEU A 3 -41.63 27.15 -0.76
N ARG A 4 -41.02 27.39 -1.93
CA ARG A 4 -40.05 26.48 -2.52
C ARG A 4 -38.90 26.31 -1.52
N VAL A 5 -38.19 25.17 -1.54
CA VAL A 5 -36.72 25.10 -1.67
C VAL A 5 -36.23 23.67 -1.46
N ALA A 6 -35.50 23.21 -2.49
CA ALA A 6 -34.39 22.26 -2.50
C ALA A 6 -34.65 20.80 -2.10
N SER A 7 -34.85 20.00 -3.14
CA SER A 7 -34.05 18.80 -3.45
C SER A 7 -33.01 18.44 -2.38
N ILE A 8 -33.33 17.43 -1.57
CA ILE A 8 -32.34 16.66 -0.83
C ILE A 8 -31.66 15.72 -1.83
N ALA A 9 -30.86 16.29 -2.74
CA ALA A 9 -29.77 15.59 -3.38
C ALA A 9 -28.58 15.69 -2.44
N ILE A 10 -28.67 15.05 -1.26
CA ILE A 10 -27.49 14.87 -0.41
C ILE A 10 -26.59 13.90 -1.16
N LEU A 11 -25.62 14.50 -1.84
CA LEU A 11 -24.40 13.93 -2.37
C LEU A 11 -23.99 12.67 -1.59
N VAL A 12 -24.27 11.50 -2.17
CA VAL A 12 -23.69 10.20 -1.78
C VAL A 12 -22.22 10.13 -2.22
N VAL A 13 -21.47 11.22 -2.08
CA VAL A 13 -20.05 11.32 -2.46
C VAL A 13 -19.14 11.20 -1.24
N ALA A 14 -19.68 11.27 -0.01
CA ALA A 14 -18.90 11.20 1.21
C ALA A 14 -18.49 9.76 1.63
N LEU A 15 -19.01 8.70 1.00
CA LEU A 15 -18.73 7.32 1.44
C LEU A 15 -17.40 6.74 0.94
N PHE A 16 -16.70 7.42 0.03
CA PHE A 16 -15.45 6.92 -0.55
C PHE A 16 -14.20 7.71 -0.13
N LEU A 17 -14.37 8.75 0.69
CA LEU A 17 -13.24 9.52 1.21
C LEU A 17 -12.86 8.94 2.59
N PRO A 18 -11.73 8.23 2.73
CA PRO A 18 -11.30 7.74 4.03
C PRO A 18 -11.19 8.92 5.00
N GLY A 19 -11.74 8.75 6.20
CA GLY A 19 -11.69 9.76 7.26
C GLY A 19 -10.24 10.12 7.60
N GLN A 20 -10.03 11.32 8.13
CA GLN A 20 -8.73 11.91 8.44
C GLN A 20 -7.79 11.07 9.33
N SER A 21 -8.26 9.97 9.93
CA SER A 21 -7.49 9.08 10.82
C SER A 21 -7.08 7.73 10.22
N GLU A 22 -7.54 7.36 9.01
CA GLU A 22 -7.08 6.13 8.34
C GLU A 22 -5.77 6.39 7.57
N ARG A 23 -4.81 5.45 7.66
CA ARG A 23 -3.60 5.48 6.82
C ARG A 23 -4.04 5.53 5.35
N ILE A 24 -3.51 6.48 4.60
CA ILE A 24 -3.83 6.62 3.18
C ILE A 24 -2.85 5.80 2.33
N HIS A 25 -3.38 5.09 1.33
CA HIS A 25 -2.58 4.37 0.35
C HIS A 25 -2.50 5.17 -0.96
N THR A 26 -1.28 5.55 -1.34
CA THR A 26 -1.02 6.20 -2.64
C THR A 26 -0.95 5.16 -3.75
N ILE A 27 -1.57 5.43 -4.90
CA ILE A 27 -1.61 4.48 -6.01
C ILE A 27 -0.46 4.76 -6.97
N ALA A 28 0.57 3.89 -6.96
CA ALA A 28 1.71 4.04 -7.84
C ALA A 28 1.32 3.98 -9.34
N LYS A 29 2.10 4.64 -10.20
CA LYS A 29 1.88 4.62 -11.66
C LYS A 29 1.92 3.20 -12.24
N ALA A 30 2.76 2.34 -11.69
CA ALA A 30 2.94 0.95 -12.14
C ALA A 30 1.70 0.06 -11.91
N ILE A 31 0.77 0.46 -11.04
CA ILE A 31 -0.46 -0.31 -10.80
C ILE A 31 -1.34 -0.25 -12.06
N PRO A 32 -1.76 -1.39 -12.64
CA PRO A 32 -2.63 -1.39 -13.81
C PRO A 32 -3.93 -0.62 -13.56
N ARG A 33 -4.37 0.17 -14.54
CA ARG A 33 -5.64 0.92 -14.51
C ARG A 33 -6.45 0.60 -15.76
N PRO A 34 -7.13 -0.56 -15.82
CA PRO A 34 -7.78 -1.05 -17.05
C PRO A 34 -8.86 -0.12 -17.61
N PHE A 35 -9.46 0.75 -16.77
CA PHE A 35 -10.44 1.74 -17.22
C PHE A 35 -9.81 2.80 -18.15
N LEU A 36 -8.50 3.01 -18.10
CA LEU A 36 -7.81 3.93 -19.01
C LEU A 36 -7.80 3.39 -20.45
N ASP A 37 -7.87 2.07 -20.66
CA ASP A 37 -7.87 1.48 -22.01
C ASP A 37 -9.18 1.74 -22.76
N LYS A 38 -10.22 2.22 -22.06
CA LYS A 38 -11.54 2.52 -22.61
C LYS A 38 -11.71 3.96 -23.09
N VAL A 39 -10.66 4.78 -22.98
CA VAL A 39 -10.70 6.22 -23.32
C VAL A 39 -9.58 6.58 -24.29
N SER A 40 -9.70 7.73 -24.94
CA SER A 40 -8.69 8.23 -25.89
C SER A 40 -7.35 8.54 -25.22
N GLU A 41 -6.28 8.65 -26.01
CA GLU A 41 -4.95 9.03 -25.51
C GLU A 41 -4.93 10.43 -24.87
N ASP A 42 -5.73 11.37 -25.40
CA ASP A 42 -5.90 12.69 -24.79
C ASP A 42 -6.54 12.58 -23.40
N ALA A 43 -7.57 11.74 -23.26
CA ALA A 43 -8.22 11.49 -21.98
C ALA A 43 -7.25 10.83 -20.98
N LYS A 44 -6.43 9.87 -21.41
CA LYS A 44 -5.37 9.29 -20.58
C LYS A 44 -4.37 10.36 -20.13
N THR A 45 -3.98 11.25 -21.05
CA THR A 45 -3.06 12.36 -20.75
C THR A 45 -3.65 13.29 -19.69
N GLU A 46 -4.93 13.67 -19.80
CA GLU A 46 -5.63 14.44 -18.77
C GLU A 46 -5.60 13.75 -17.40
N PHE A 47 -5.90 12.45 -17.35
CA PHE A 47 -5.88 11.67 -16.11
C PHE A 47 -4.50 11.71 -15.43
N TRP A 48 -3.44 11.49 -16.20
CA TRP A 48 -2.06 11.49 -15.69
C TRP A 48 -1.58 12.90 -15.32
N ASN A 49 -2.08 13.94 -15.99
CA ASN A 49 -1.82 15.33 -15.62
C ASN A 49 -2.39 15.66 -14.24
N VAL A 50 -3.60 15.17 -13.93
CA VAL A 50 -4.17 15.29 -12.58
C VAL A 50 -3.35 14.47 -11.57
N ALA A 51 -2.97 13.24 -11.92
CA ALA A 51 -2.24 12.34 -11.03
C ALA A 51 -0.82 12.83 -10.66
N LYS A 52 -0.17 13.58 -11.55
CA LYS A 52 1.20 14.09 -11.36
C LYS A 52 1.26 15.48 -10.72
N ASP A 53 0.12 16.14 -10.54
CA ASP A 53 0.06 17.48 -9.98
C ASP A 53 0.37 17.46 -8.48
N LYS A 54 1.61 17.83 -8.15
CA LYS A 54 2.13 17.86 -6.78
C LYS A 54 1.56 19.01 -5.94
N THR A 55 0.81 19.93 -6.55
CA THR A 55 0.15 21.03 -5.82
C THR A 55 -1.18 20.60 -5.20
N LEU A 56 -1.74 19.47 -5.65
CA LEU A 56 -2.99 18.92 -5.14
C LEU A 56 -2.76 17.96 -3.98
N THR A 57 -3.65 18.02 -2.99
CA THR A 57 -3.77 16.95 -2.00
C THR A 57 -4.26 15.66 -2.66
N VAL A 58 -3.96 14.50 -2.07
CA VAL A 58 -4.48 13.20 -2.56
C VAL A 58 -6.01 13.20 -2.66
N LYS A 59 -6.69 13.88 -1.73
CA LYS A 59 -8.14 14.07 -1.76
C LYS A 59 -8.57 14.81 -3.03
N GLN A 60 -7.95 15.95 -3.32
CA GLN A 60 -8.24 16.74 -4.52
C GLN A 60 -7.89 15.99 -5.81
N VAL A 61 -6.81 15.19 -5.83
CA VAL A 61 -6.49 14.32 -6.98
C VAL A 61 -7.63 13.35 -7.23
N ARG A 62 -8.12 12.66 -6.18
CA ARG A 62 -9.24 11.70 -6.29
C ARG A 62 -10.53 12.38 -6.75
N GLU A 63 -10.87 13.54 -6.18
CA GLU A 63 -12.04 14.33 -6.59
C GLU A 63 -11.95 14.72 -8.08
N LYS A 64 -10.81 15.26 -8.52
CA LYS A 64 -10.60 15.60 -9.93
C LYS A 64 -10.62 14.38 -10.86
N GLN A 65 -10.10 13.23 -10.42
CA GLN A 65 -10.15 11.99 -11.19
C GLN A 65 -11.58 11.44 -11.30
N VAL A 66 -12.43 11.62 -10.29
CA VAL A 66 -13.86 11.29 -10.37
C VAL A 66 -14.58 12.20 -11.35
N GLU A 67 -14.32 13.51 -11.34
CA GLU A 67 -14.88 14.44 -12.34
C GLU A 67 -14.40 14.11 -13.77
N TRP A 68 -13.11 13.78 -13.93
CA TRP A 68 -12.57 13.26 -15.18
C TRP A 68 -13.29 11.97 -15.61
N ALA A 69 -13.53 11.03 -14.70
CA ALA A 69 -14.16 9.76 -15.04
C ALA A 69 -15.63 9.92 -15.43
N LYS A 70 -16.34 10.90 -14.84
CA LYS A 70 -17.68 11.31 -15.29
C LYS A 70 -17.65 11.83 -16.72
N LYS A 71 -16.70 12.73 -17.04
CA LYS A 71 -16.53 13.33 -18.38
C LYS A 71 -16.35 12.26 -19.46
N TYR A 72 -15.67 11.16 -19.14
CA TYR A 72 -15.34 10.09 -20.10
C TYR A 72 -16.15 8.79 -19.93
N GLY A 73 -17.19 8.77 -19.09
CA GLY A 73 -18.07 7.61 -18.93
C GLY A 73 -17.42 6.38 -18.27
N VAL A 74 -16.36 6.58 -17.47
CA VAL A 74 -15.63 5.51 -16.77
C VAL A 74 -15.69 5.62 -15.24
N LYS A 75 -16.68 6.36 -14.71
CA LYS A 75 -16.84 6.66 -13.28
C LYS A 75 -16.91 5.38 -12.43
N ASP A 76 -17.80 4.46 -12.78
CA ASP A 76 -18.05 3.26 -11.98
C ASP A 76 -16.80 2.36 -11.92
N GLN A 77 -16.04 2.29 -13.02
CA GLN A 77 -14.80 1.52 -13.08
C GLN A 77 -13.69 2.17 -12.24
N LEU A 78 -13.59 3.50 -12.22
CA LEU A 78 -12.65 4.21 -11.35
C LEU A 78 -13.01 4.05 -9.87
N GLU A 79 -14.28 4.20 -9.51
CA GLU A 79 -14.73 4.05 -8.13
C GLU A 79 -14.53 2.61 -7.63
N ASN A 80 -14.82 1.61 -8.46
CA ASN A 80 -14.53 0.21 -8.14
C ASN A 80 -13.03 -0.04 -7.99
N PHE A 81 -12.21 0.51 -8.90
CA PHE A 81 -10.75 0.42 -8.79
C PHE A 81 -10.22 1.00 -7.47
N TYR A 82 -10.70 2.17 -7.04
CA TYR A 82 -10.30 2.74 -5.75
C TYR A 82 -10.71 1.87 -4.57
N LYS A 83 -11.93 1.31 -4.60
CA LYS A 83 -12.44 0.43 -3.54
C LYS A 83 -11.60 -0.84 -3.44
N GLU A 84 -11.31 -1.48 -4.56
CA GLU A 84 -10.50 -2.70 -4.62
C GLU A 84 -9.06 -2.43 -4.18
N PHE A 85 -8.46 -1.33 -4.64
CA PHE A 85 -7.11 -0.94 -4.25
C PHE A 85 -7.00 -0.69 -2.74
N GLU A 86 -7.96 0.03 -2.16
CA GLU A 86 -7.97 0.30 -0.72
C GLU A 86 -8.18 -0.98 0.09
N ALA A 87 -9.10 -1.85 -0.33
CA ALA A 87 -9.32 -3.15 0.32
C ALA A 87 -8.06 -4.03 0.27
N HIS A 88 -7.40 -4.10 -0.89
CA HIS A 88 -6.17 -4.86 -1.04
C HIS A 88 -5.03 -4.27 -0.20
N SER A 89 -4.89 -2.95 -0.19
CA SER A 89 -3.85 -2.28 0.59
C SER A 89 -4.00 -2.53 2.09
N LYS A 90 -5.22 -2.52 2.62
CA LYS A 90 -5.50 -2.89 4.04
C LYS A 90 -5.11 -4.33 4.37
N VAL A 91 -5.17 -5.26 3.40
CA VAL A 91 -4.69 -6.65 3.59
C VAL A 91 -3.16 -6.67 3.61
N VAL A 92 -2.51 -6.01 2.64
CA VAL A 92 -1.05 -5.90 2.56
C VAL A 92 -0.48 -5.27 3.82
N ASP A 93 -1.08 -4.19 4.32
CA ASP A 93 -0.67 -3.51 5.56
C ASP A 93 -0.62 -4.47 6.74
N LYS A 94 -1.67 -5.29 6.91
CA LYS A 94 -1.72 -6.28 8.00
C LYS A 94 -0.63 -7.33 7.86
N GLU A 95 -0.35 -7.80 6.65
CA GLU A 95 0.69 -8.80 6.40
C GLU A 95 2.10 -8.24 6.63
N VAL A 96 2.37 -7.02 6.14
CA VAL A 96 3.64 -6.32 6.35
C VAL A 96 3.86 -6.05 7.84
N LEU A 97 2.85 -5.56 8.56
CA LEU A 97 2.97 -5.33 10.01
C LEU A 97 3.23 -6.63 10.77
N ARG A 98 2.56 -7.72 10.42
CA ARG A 98 2.81 -9.04 11.03
C ARG A 98 4.23 -9.51 10.76
N PHE A 99 4.72 -9.34 9.54
CA PHE A 99 6.09 -9.66 9.17
C PHE A 99 7.10 -8.83 9.96
N LEU A 100 6.94 -7.49 10.01
CA LEU A 100 7.84 -6.61 10.75
C LEU A 100 7.86 -6.92 12.26
N ALA A 101 6.70 -7.25 12.84
CA ALA A 101 6.59 -7.62 14.26
C ALA A 101 7.30 -8.94 14.60
N SER A 102 7.54 -9.84 13.63
CA SER A 102 8.25 -11.09 13.86
C SER A 102 9.78 -10.92 13.92
N LEU A 103 10.32 -9.88 13.26
CA LEU A 103 11.75 -9.70 13.03
C LEU A 103 12.57 -9.59 14.33
N PRO A 104 12.18 -8.77 15.34
CA PRO A 104 13.00 -8.63 16.55
C PRO A 104 13.19 -9.94 17.31
N ARG A 105 12.12 -10.73 17.45
CA ARG A 105 12.17 -12.03 18.12
C ARG A 105 13.08 -13.01 17.37
N LEU A 106 12.96 -13.07 16.04
CA LEU A 106 13.77 -13.96 15.22
C LEU A 106 15.25 -13.53 15.22
N TYR A 107 15.52 -12.24 15.17
CA TYR A 107 16.87 -11.71 15.32
C TYR A 107 17.52 -12.18 16.63
N LEU A 108 16.83 -12.02 17.77
CA LEU A 108 17.33 -12.48 19.06
C LEU A 108 17.53 -13.99 19.09
N ALA A 109 16.59 -14.76 18.53
CA ALA A 109 16.73 -16.22 18.44
C ALA A 109 17.98 -16.63 17.65
N TYR A 110 18.32 -15.90 16.57
CA TYR A 110 19.52 -16.15 15.77
C TYR A 110 20.82 -15.81 16.51
N MET A 111 20.83 -14.70 17.25
CA MET A 111 21.98 -14.27 18.04
C MET A 111 22.24 -15.23 19.20
N ASN A 112 21.18 -15.62 19.92
CA ASN A 112 21.26 -16.50 21.09
C ASN A 112 21.67 -17.95 20.76
N ILE A 113 21.73 -18.33 19.48
CA ILE A 113 22.34 -19.62 19.09
C ILE A 113 23.85 -19.61 19.31
N ALA A 114 24.52 -18.46 19.16
CA ALA A 114 25.95 -18.35 19.43
C ALA A 114 26.17 -18.30 20.94
N ASP A 115 26.73 -19.39 21.45
CA ASP A 115 27.01 -19.64 22.85
C ASP A 115 28.41 -20.23 22.96
N ASP A 116 29.23 -19.73 23.88
CA ASP A 116 30.65 -20.10 24.01
C ASP A 116 30.86 -21.56 24.43
N SER A 117 29.83 -22.24 24.94
CA SER A 117 29.86 -23.68 25.23
C SER A 117 29.69 -24.55 23.98
N ARG A 118 29.31 -23.98 22.83
CA ARG A 118 29.05 -24.71 21.58
C ARG A 118 30.24 -24.67 20.63
N THR A 119 30.35 -25.71 19.82
CA THR A 119 31.28 -25.68 18.69
C THR A 119 30.74 -24.78 17.57
N LEU A 120 31.64 -24.21 16.78
CA LEU A 120 31.27 -23.39 15.63
C LEU A 120 30.37 -24.16 14.64
N ASN A 121 30.63 -25.45 14.42
CA ASN A 121 29.82 -26.28 13.51
C ASN A 121 28.37 -26.46 14.01
N ASP A 122 28.17 -26.62 15.33
CA ASP A 122 26.82 -26.69 15.92
C ASP A 122 26.07 -25.36 15.74
N ILE A 123 26.74 -24.24 16.01
CA ILE A 123 26.19 -22.89 15.82
C ILE A 123 25.75 -22.68 14.36
N LEU A 124 26.62 -22.99 13.39
CA LEU A 124 26.34 -22.81 11.96
C LEU A 124 25.18 -23.70 11.49
N THR A 125 25.13 -24.95 11.94
CA THR A 125 24.05 -25.89 11.60
C THR A 125 22.71 -25.40 12.11
N ARG A 126 22.63 -25.02 13.40
CA ARG A 126 21.40 -24.49 14.02
C ARG A 126 20.93 -23.20 13.37
N ARG A 127 21.86 -22.28 13.06
CA ARG A 127 21.53 -21.05 12.34
C ARG A 127 20.98 -21.36 10.95
N LYS A 128 21.58 -22.31 10.21
CA LYS A 128 21.10 -22.73 8.90
C LYS A 128 19.68 -23.31 8.98
N GLU A 129 19.38 -24.14 9.98
CA GLU A 129 18.03 -24.67 10.19
C GLU A 129 17.01 -23.58 10.52
N LEU A 130 17.37 -22.65 11.42
CA LEU A 130 16.51 -21.54 11.81
C LEU A 130 16.22 -20.61 10.62
N VAL A 131 17.25 -20.34 9.80
CA VAL A 131 17.14 -19.59 8.55
C VAL A 131 16.23 -20.31 7.56
N GLY A 132 16.44 -21.61 7.35
CA GLY A 132 15.63 -22.41 6.41
C GLY A 132 14.14 -22.47 6.77
N LYS A 133 13.79 -22.38 8.06
CA LYS A 133 12.40 -22.34 8.53
C LYS A 133 11.74 -20.97 8.38
N ASN A 134 12.51 -19.88 8.29
CA ASN A 134 11.99 -18.50 8.27
C ASN A 134 12.73 -17.67 7.19
N THR A 135 12.79 -18.19 5.96
CA THR A 135 13.64 -17.66 4.89
C THR A 135 13.39 -16.18 4.58
N LYS A 136 12.13 -15.74 4.58
CA LYS A 136 11.78 -14.34 4.24
C LYS A 136 12.28 -13.38 5.31
N GLU A 137 12.04 -13.71 6.57
CA GLU A 137 12.44 -12.92 7.74
C GLU A 137 13.97 -12.84 7.82
N TYR A 138 14.66 -13.97 7.66
CA TYR A 138 16.12 -13.99 7.72
C TYR A 138 16.80 -13.36 6.50
N THR A 139 16.16 -13.32 5.34
CA THR A 139 16.68 -12.52 4.22
C THR A 139 16.83 -11.04 4.64
N VAL A 140 15.80 -10.49 5.29
CA VAL A 140 15.83 -9.11 5.78
C VAL A 140 16.79 -8.95 6.96
N ILE A 141 16.71 -9.83 7.97
CA ILE A 141 17.54 -9.73 9.18
C ILE A 141 19.03 -9.85 8.83
N LEU A 142 19.43 -10.82 8.00
CA LEU A 142 20.84 -11.03 7.65
C LEU A 142 21.37 -9.93 6.73
N HIS A 143 20.54 -9.40 5.83
CA HIS A 143 20.89 -8.21 5.06
C HIS A 143 21.18 -7.03 5.99
N THR A 144 20.25 -6.73 6.91
CA THR A 144 20.42 -5.66 7.90
C THR A 144 21.67 -5.87 8.75
N LEU A 145 21.89 -7.06 9.29
CA LEU A 145 23.11 -7.38 10.04
C LEU A 145 24.37 -7.10 9.24
N LYS A 146 24.42 -7.57 7.98
CA LYS A 146 25.55 -7.32 7.09
C LYS A 146 25.79 -5.83 6.86
N GLU A 147 24.74 -5.03 6.68
CA GLU A 147 24.88 -3.58 6.48
C GLU A 147 25.44 -2.87 7.71
N TYR A 148 25.02 -3.23 8.93
CA TYR A 148 25.52 -2.60 10.16
C TYR A 148 26.85 -3.20 10.67
N MET A 149 27.21 -4.42 10.28
CA MET A 149 28.52 -5.03 10.60
C MET A 149 29.65 -4.61 9.66
N LYS A 150 29.35 -3.96 8.53
CA LYS A 150 30.35 -3.36 7.63
C LYS A 150 30.93 -2.04 8.17
N MET A 151 30.56 -1.64 9.39
CA MET A 151 31.19 -0.52 10.11
C MET A 151 32.58 -0.89 10.61
#